data_AF-A0A2X4TS29-F1
#
_entry.id   AF-A0A2X4TS29-F1
#
_cell.length_a   1.000
_cell.length_b   1.000
_cell.length_c   1.000
_cell.angle_alpha   90.00
_cell.angle_beta   90.00
_cell.angle_gamma   90.00
#
_symmetry.space_group_name_H-M   'P 1'
#
loop_
_entity.id
_entity.type
_entity.pdbx_description
1 polymer ?
#
loop_
_entity_poly.entity_id
_entity_poly.type
_entity_poly.pdbx_seq_one_letter_code
_entity_poly.pdbx_strand_id
1 'polypeptide(L)'
;MIRESAKAGAHLINDVRSLQEPGALDAAVASGLPVCLMHMQGEPRTMQQAPHYDDLIADVNTFFQRHIERCNAAGITNQKLLLDPGFGFGKNLAHNYQLLARLSEFHHFGLRCW
;
A
#
# COMPACT_ATOMS: atom_id res chain seq x y z
N MET A 1 17.73 2.60 2.91
CA MET A 1 16.97 3.29 3.98
C MET A 1 16.31 2.26 4.91
N ILE A 2 15.39 1.41 4.43
CA ILE A 2 14.70 0.37 5.23
C ILE A 2 15.62 -0.38 6.23
N ARG A 3 16.71 -0.98 5.73
CA ARG A 3 17.63 -1.78 6.58
C ARG A 3 18.24 -0.98 7.73
N GLU A 4 18.66 0.25 7.46
CA GLU A 4 19.30 1.11 8.48
C GLU A 4 18.26 1.70 9.44
N SER A 5 17.06 2.04 8.96
CA SER A 5 15.97 2.49 9.82
C SER A 5 15.51 1.39 10.78
N ALA A 6 15.46 0.13 10.33
CA ALA A 6 15.16 -1.00 11.20
C ALA A 6 16.21 -1.17 12.31
N LYS A 7 17.51 -1.07 11.97
CA LYS A 7 18.60 -1.09 12.97
C LYS A 7 18.53 0.09 13.95
N ALA A 8 18.05 1.24 13.50
CA ALA A 8 17.87 2.43 14.31
C ALA A 8 16.60 2.41 15.20
N GLY A 9 15.82 1.32 15.19
CA GLY A 9 14.63 1.16 16.05
C GLY A 9 13.30 1.57 15.41
N ALA A 10 13.22 1.64 14.07
CA ALA A 10 11.93 1.78 13.41
C ALA A 10 11.02 0.55 13.67
N HIS A 11 9.72 0.80 13.80
CA HIS A 11 8.73 -0.23 14.14
C HIS A 11 7.79 -0.61 12.99
N LEU A 12 7.80 0.17 11.89
CA LEU A 12 6.90 0.02 10.76
C LEU A 12 7.60 0.54 9.50
N ILE A 13 7.43 -0.16 8.38
CA ILE A 13 7.78 0.32 7.06
C ILE A 13 6.52 0.89 6.43
N ASN A 14 6.46 2.22 6.25
CA ASN A 14 5.42 2.88 5.49
C ASN A 14 6.00 3.32 4.14
N ASP A 15 5.79 2.52 3.09
CA ASP A 15 6.32 2.79 1.75
C ASP A 15 5.19 3.10 0.77
N VAL A 16 5.14 4.36 0.32
CA VAL A 16 4.16 4.84 -0.68
C VAL A 16 4.24 4.10 -2.02
N ARG A 17 5.35 3.41 -2.30
CA ARG A 17 5.54 2.56 -3.48
C ARG A 17 5.26 1.09 -3.22
N SER A 18 4.75 0.74 -2.03
CA SER A 18 4.42 -0.63 -1.64
C SER A 18 5.51 -1.66 -1.99
N LEU A 19 6.77 -1.34 -1.64
CA LEU A 19 7.96 -2.16 -1.82
C LEU A 19 8.31 -2.50 -3.28
N GLN A 20 7.83 -1.72 -4.26
CA GLN A 20 8.04 -1.98 -5.68
C GLN A 20 9.43 -1.60 -6.19
N GLU A 21 10.18 -0.77 -5.44
CA GLU A 21 11.55 -0.44 -5.78
C GLU A 21 12.47 -1.68 -5.69
N PRO A 22 13.47 -1.81 -6.58
CA PRO A 22 14.41 -2.93 -6.54
C PRO A 22 15.03 -3.14 -5.14
N GLY A 23 14.92 -4.35 -4.61
CA GLY A 23 15.45 -4.74 -3.29
C GLY A 23 14.66 -4.25 -2.07
N ALA A 24 13.57 -3.49 -2.26
CA ALA A 24 12.73 -3.04 -1.14
C ALA A 24 12.01 -4.21 -0.45
N LEU A 25 11.49 -5.18 -1.23
CA LEU A 25 10.85 -6.37 -0.68
C LEU A 25 11.83 -7.20 0.16
N ASP A 26 13.02 -7.48 -0.35
CA ASP A 26 14.05 -8.24 0.38
C ASP A 26 14.49 -7.52 1.65
N ALA A 27 14.58 -6.19 1.60
CA ALA A 27 14.89 -5.38 2.77
C ALA A 27 13.79 -5.43 3.82
N ALA A 28 12.52 -5.41 3.39
CA ALA A 28 11.37 -5.53 4.29
C ALA A 28 11.33 -6.92 4.95
N VAL A 29 11.49 -8.00 4.16
CA VAL A 29 11.59 -9.37 4.67
C VAL A 29 12.71 -9.48 5.70
N ALA A 30 13.92 -9.01 5.37
CA ALA A 30 15.07 -9.06 6.27
C ALA A 30 14.87 -8.25 7.56
N SER A 31 14.09 -7.16 7.52
CA SER A 31 13.80 -6.35 8.71
C SER A 31 12.84 -7.03 9.69
N GLY A 32 11.96 -7.90 9.20
CA GLY A 32 10.88 -8.50 9.98
C GLY A 32 9.85 -7.49 10.50
N LEU A 33 9.92 -6.21 10.12
CA LEU A 33 8.98 -5.18 10.54
C LEU A 33 7.62 -5.33 9.83
N PRO A 34 6.52 -4.88 10.46
CA PRO A 34 5.27 -4.61 9.77
C PRO A 34 5.45 -3.68 8.56
N VAL A 35 4.59 -3.83 7.56
CA VAL A 35 4.60 -3.08 6.30
C VAL A 35 3.21 -2.53 6.02
N CYS A 36 3.13 -1.24 5.73
CA CYS A 36 1.95 -0.62 5.15
C CYS A 36 2.04 -0.67 3.61
N LEU A 37 1.06 -1.29 2.97
CA LEU A 37 0.89 -1.29 1.52
C LEU A 37 -0.06 -0.16 1.15
N MET A 38 0.45 0.85 0.44
CA MET A 38 -0.30 2.02 0.02
C MET A 38 -0.60 1.99 -1.49
N HIS A 39 -1.88 2.21 -1.85
CA HIS A 39 -2.27 2.36 -3.25
C HIS A 39 -1.95 3.75 -3.81
N MET A 40 -1.26 3.79 -4.94
CA MET A 40 -1.02 5.02 -5.72
C MET A 40 -1.16 4.70 -7.21
N GLN A 41 -1.90 5.54 -7.95
CA GLN A 41 -1.94 5.48 -9.41
C GLN A 41 -0.84 6.38 -10.00
N GLY A 42 -0.04 5.82 -10.92
CA GLY A 42 1.07 6.54 -11.53
C GLY A 42 2.27 6.71 -10.58
N GLU A 43 3.10 7.72 -10.85
CA GLU A 43 4.25 8.05 -10.02
C GLU A 43 3.98 9.33 -9.21
N PRO A 44 4.63 9.52 -8.03
CA PRO A 44 4.36 10.67 -7.17
C PRO A 44 4.47 12.03 -7.88
N ARG A 45 5.30 12.13 -8.93
CA ARG A 45 5.52 13.36 -9.70
C ARG A 45 4.45 13.63 -10.75
N THR A 46 3.73 12.61 -11.24
CA THR A 46 2.80 12.71 -12.36
C THR A 46 1.35 12.37 -11.98
N MET A 47 1.15 11.69 -10.85
CA MET A 47 -0.15 11.13 -10.43
C MET A 47 -1.30 12.15 -10.34
N GLN A 48 -1.01 13.43 -10.14
CA GLN A 48 -2.02 14.48 -10.01
C GLN A 48 -2.41 15.19 -11.32
N GLN A 49 -1.75 14.87 -12.44
CA GLN A 49 -1.99 15.61 -13.69
C GLN A 49 -3.35 15.28 -14.33
N ALA A 50 -3.75 14.00 -14.33
CA ALA A 50 -5.04 13.55 -14.83
C ALA A 50 -5.38 12.14 -14.30
N PRO A 51 -5.63 11.96 -12.98
CA PRO A 51 -5.97 10.64 -12.45
C PRO A 51 -7.34 10.19 -12.97
N HIS A 52 -7.38 9.03 -13.63
CA HIS A 52 -8.59 8.44 -14.23
C HIS A 52 -8.76 7.00 -13.76
N TYR A 53 -9.93 6.66 -13.23
CA TYR A 53 -10.30 5.29 -12.90
C TYR A 53 -11.65 4.99 -13.56
N ASP A 54 -11.81 3.81 -14.12
CA ASP A 54 -13.11 3.33 -14.58
C ASP A 54 -13.94 2.81 -13.39
N ASP A 55 -13.30 2.08 -12.46
CA ASP A 55 -13.82 1.75 -11.14
C ASP A 55 -12.72 1.81 -10.09
N LEU A 56 -12.68 2.92 -9.35
CA LEU A 56 -11.70 3.19 -8.31
C LEU A 56 -11.62 2.06 -7.27
N ILE A 57 -12.76 1.50 -6.85
CA ILE A 57 -12.77 0.52 -5.76
C ILE A 57 -12.28 -0.83 -6.28
N ALA A 58 -12.68 -1.23 -7.48
CA ALA A 58 -12.18 -2.45 -8.10
C ALA A 58 -10.66 -2.39 -8.34
N ASP A 59 -10.15 -1.25 -8.77
CA ASP A 59 -8.71 -1.04 -9.00
C ASP A 59 -7.90 -1.10 -7.71
N VAL A 60 -8.33 -0.39 -6.66
CA VAL A 60 -7.68 -0.42 -5.33
C VAL A 60 -7.74 -1.83 -4.74
N ASN A 61 -8.87 -2.54 -4.91
CA ASN A 61 -9.03 -3.91 -4.45
C ASN A 61 -8.06 -4.88 -5.16
N THR A 62 -7.97 -4.78 -6.49
CA THR A 62 -7.05 -5.60 -7.31
C THR A 62 -5.60 -5.33 -6.94
N PHE A 63 -5.24 -4.07 -6.70
CA PHE A 63 -3.92 -3.69 -6.22
C PHE A 63 -3.58 -4.36 -4.89
N PHE A 64 -4.46 -4.27 -3.89
CA PHE A 64 -4.21 -4.86 -2.58
C PHE A 64 -4.08 -6.37 -2.66
N GLN A 65 -4.98 -7.06 -3.38
CA GLN A 65 -4.91 -8.50 -3.56
C GLN A 65 -3.53 -8.93 -4.10
N ARG A 66 -3.10 -8.33 -5.21
CA ARG A 66 -1.82 -8.65 -5.85
C ARG A 66 -0.62 -8.40 -4.93
N HIS A 67 -0.63 -7.29 -4.19
CA HIS A 67 0.50 -6.90 -3.36
C HIS A 67 0.55 -7.68 -2.04
N ILE A 68 -0.59 -8.06 -1.48
CA ILE A 68 -0.68 -9.01 -0.36
C ILE A 68 -0.11 -10.36 -0.80
N GLU A 69 -0.53 -10.90 -1.95
CA GLU A 69 -0.01 -12.15 -2.50
C GLU A 69 1.51 -12.10 -2.72
N ARG A 70 2.03 -11.00 -3.28
CA ARG A 70 3.47 -10.77 -3.46
C ARG A 70 4.24 -10.79 -2.14
N CYS A 71 3.71 -10.13 -1.10
CA CYS A 71 4.35 -10.07 0.21
C CYS A 71 4.31 -11.43 0.92
N ASN A 72 3.18 -12.14 0.86
CA ASN A 72 3.03 -13.48 1.41
C ASN A 72 3.98 -14.47 0.74
N ALA A 73 4.10 -14.44 -0.59
CA ALA A 73 5.03 -15.29 -1.34
C ALA A 73 6.50 -15.06 -0.95
N ALA A 74 6.86 -13.84 -0.52
CA ALA A 74 8.18 -13.50 -0.02
C ALA A 74 8.37 -13.77 1.48
N GLY A 75 7.34 -14.22 2.19
CA GLY A 75 7.39 -14.60 3.61
C GLY A 75 6.94 -13.52 4.61
N ILE A 76 6.37 -12.41 4.15
CA ILE A 76 5.72 -11.43 5.05
C ILE A 76 4.28 -11.88 5.28
N THR A 77 3.95 -12.28 6.51
CA THR A 77 2.61 -12.78 6.85
C THR A 77 1.58 -11.66 6.92
N ASN A 78 0.31 -12.00 6.69
CA ASN A 78 -0.85 -11.09 6.85
C ASN A 78 -0.85 -10.30 8.17
N GLN A 79 -0.41 -10.89 9.29
CA GLN A 79 -0.36 -10.20 10.58
C GLN A 79 0.60 -9.00 10.61
N LYS A 80 1.52 -8.91 9.65
CA LYS A 80 2.48 -7.82 9.47
C LYS A 80 2.07 -6.85 8.37
N LEU A 81 0.95 -7.06 7.69
CA LEU A 81 0.48 -6.19 6.61
C LEU A 81 -0.61 -5.24 7.10
N LEU A 82 -0.48 -3.99 6.70
CA LEU A 82 -1.51 -2.96 6.81
C LEU A 82 -1.84 -2.45 5.40
N LEU A 83 -3.07 -1.98 5.22
CA LEU A 83 -3.55 -1.41 3.97
C LEU A 83 -3.80 0.08 4.13
N ASP A 84 -3.37 0.86 3.15
CA ASP A 84 -3.65 2.29 3.03
C ASP A 84 -4.18 2.57 1.61
N PRO A 85 -5.43 3.02 1.46
CA PRO A 85 -6.04 3.21 0.15
C PRO A 85 -5.48 4.45 -0.58
N GLY A 86 -4.61 5.24 0.07
CA GLY A 86 -3.79 6.28 -0.51
C GLY A 86 -4.59 7.52 -0.88
N PHE A 87 -5.23 8.14 0.10
CA PHE A 87 -5.92 9.42 -0.10
C PHE A 87 -4.95 10.48 -0.64
N GLY A 88 -5.34 11.17 -1.71
CA GLY A 88 -4.48 12.17 -2.36
C GLY A 88 -3.33 11.60 -3.21
N PHE A 89 -3.23 10.28 -3.37
CA PHE A 89 -2.23 9.63 -4.23
C PHE A 89 -2.86 9.17 -5.55
N GLY A 90 -2.82 10.04 -6.54
CA GLY A 90 -3.42 9.82 -7.86
C GLY A 90 -4.94 9.73 -7.80
N LYS A 91 -5.58 10.59 -7.00
CA LYS A 91 -7.04 10.62 -6.79
C LYS A 91 -7.51 12.08 -6.71
N ASN A 92 -8.57 12.41 -7.47
CA ASN A 92 -9.23 13.70 -7.38
C ASN A 92 -10.17 13.75 -6.16
N LEU A 93 -10.84 14.89 -5.93
CA LEU A 93 -11.73 15.08 -4.78
C LEU A 93 -12.87 14.03 -4.73
N ALA A 94 -13.52 13.77 -5.87
CA ALA A 94 -14.62 12.81 -5.95
C ALA A 94 -14.13 11.38 -5.64
N HIS A 95 -12.96 10.99 -6.17
CA HIS A 95 -12.34 9.70 -5.87
C HIS A 95 -12.06 9.56 -4.37
N ASN A 96 -11.50 10.59 -3.72
CA ASN A 96 -11.22 10.54 -2.29
C ASN A 96 -12.50 10.37 -1.45
N TYR A 97 -13.59 11.08 -1.78
CA TYR A 97 -14.86 10.89 -1.05
C TYR A 97 -15.51 9.53 -1.33
N GLN A 98 -15.43 9.03 -2.56
CA GLN A 98 -15.89 7.67 -2.90
C GLN A 98 -15.13 6.61 -2.10
N LEU A 99 -13.80 6.76 -2.01
CA LEU A 99 -12.93 5.88 -1.24
C LEU A 99 -13.28 5.90 0.26
N LEU A 100 -13.52 7.10 0.82
CA LEU A 100 -13.92 7.26 2.20
C LEU A 100 -15.29 6.61 2.48
N ALA A 101 -16.26 6.79 1.58
CA ALA A 101 -17.60 6.23 1.72
C ALA A 101 -17.60 4.69 1.67
N ARG A 102 -16.63 4.08 0.97
CA ARG A 102 -16.52 2.63 0.75
C ARG A 102 -15.33 2.00 1.48
N LEU A 103 -14.72 2.71 2.42
CA LEU A 103 -13.51 2.27 3.13
C LEU A 103 -13.69 0.93 3.84
N SER A 104 -14.89 0.68 4.39
CA SER A 104 -15.22 -0.55 5.10
C SER A 104 -15.18 -1.80 4.22
N GLU A 105 -15.27 -1.65 2.90
CA GLU A 105 -15.21 -2.79 1.98
C GLU A 105 -13.85 -3.47 2.04
N PHE A 106 -12.75 -2.72 2.23
CA PHE A 106 -11.41 -3.30 2.32
C PHE A 106 -11.19 -4.16 3.57
N HIS A 107 -12.12 -4.19 4.53
CA HIS A 107 -12.05 -5.10 5.67
C HIS A 107 -12.19 -6.58 5.26
N HIS A 108 -12.69 -6.88 4.06
CA HIS A 108 -12.80 -8.26 3.58
C HIS A 108 -11.44 -8.97 3.48
N PHE A 109 -10.33 -8.22 3.35
CA PHE A 109 -8.97 -8.76 3.37
C PHE A 109 -8.55 -9.30 4.75
N GLY A 110 -9.29 -9.01 5.82
CA GLY A 110 -8.95 -9.40 7.19
C GLY A 110 -7.71 -8.68 7.75
N LEU A 111 -7.30 -7.58 7.12
CA LEU A 111 -6.16 -6.75 7.50
C LEU A 111 -6.62 -5.42 8.10
N ARG A 112 -5.73 -4.76 8.85
CA ARG A 112 -5.99 -3.41 9.35
C ARG A 112 -5.86 -2.42 8.19
N CYS A 113 -6.92 -1.66 7.94
CA CYS A 113 -6.90 -0.52 7.03
C CYS A 113 -6.66 0.76 7.84
N TRP A 114 -5.77 1.62 7.36
CA TRP A 114 -5.53 2.95 7.91
C TRP A 114 -5.89 4.03 6.90
#